data_AF-A0A8T3N5C0-F1
#
_entry.id   AF-A0A8T3N5C0-F1
#
_cell.length_a   1.000
_cell.length_b   1.000
_cell.length_c   1.000
_cell.angle_alpha   90.00
_cell.angle_beta   90.00
_cell.angle_gamma   90.00
#
_symmetry.space_group_name_H-M   'P 1'
#
loop_
_entity.id
_entity.type
_entity.pdbx_description
1 polymer ?
#
loop_
_entity_poly.entity_id
_entity_poly.type
_entity_poly.pdbx_seq_one_letter_code
_entity_poly.pdbx_strand_id
1 'polypeptide(L)'
;MRYLNRETTPLPAQIWNEIDNAAVQAMREVLSARRFMDLEGPYGVGMTSLEVGADEFCREPAEDEAAAVLSRAISVPMLRKNFKLSIRQVEAHLHMGQRFESSPIEDAAEAVARREEDFIYNGSPSFGVEGLLTARGRN
;
A
#
# COMPACT_ATOMS: atom_id res chain seq x y z
N MET A 1 -9.65 -12.02 -7.40
CA MET A 1 -10.03 -11.07 -6.31
C MET A 1 -11.31 -10.35 -6.71
N ARG A 2 -12.47 -10.66 -6.10
CA ARG A 2 -13.77 -10.10 -6.52
C ARG A 2 -14.01 -8.65 -6.09
N TYR A 3 -13.33 -8.16 -5.06
CA TYR A 3 -13.53 -6.83 -4.48
C TYR A 3 -13.00 -5.66 -5.33
N LEU A 4 -12.27 -5.94 -6.43
CA LEU A 4 -11.76 -4.91 -7.35
C LEU A 4 -12.73 -4.58 -8.49
N ASN A 5 -13.88 -5.27 -8.56
CA ASN A 5 -14.95 -5.07 -9.56
C ASN A 5 -14.49 -5.08 -11.03
N ARG A 6 -13.34 -5.70 -11.35
CA ARG A 6 -12.78 -5.74 -12.71
C ARG A 6 -13.74 -6.39 -13.73
N GLU A 7 -14.47 -7.41 -13.29
CA GLU A 7 -15.45 -8.16 -14.09
C GLU A 7 -16.64 -7.30 -14.55
N THR A 8 -16.91 -6.18 -13.87
CA THR A 8 -18.01 -5.26 -14.22
C THR A 8 -17.63 -4.24 -15.29
N THR A 9 -16.34 -4.15 -15.61
CA THR A 9 -15.83 -3.17 -16.58
C THR A 9 -15.73 -3.81 -17.96
N PRO A 10 -16.23 -3.14 -19.03
CA PRO A 10 -16.21 -3.68 -20.39
C PRO A 10 -14.82 -3.52 -21.05
N LEU A 11 -13.77 -4.01 -20.37
CA LEU A 11 -12.41 -4.05 -20.91
C LEU A 11 -12.01 -5.50 -21.17
N PRO A 12 -11.41 -5.82 -22.33
CA PRO A 12 -10.94 -7.16 -22.60
C PRO A 12 -9.77 -7.53 -21.68
N ALA A 13 -9.58 -8.82 -21.44
CA ALA A 13 -8.52 -9.33 -20.54
C ALA A 13 -7.11 -8.88 -20.96
N GLN A 14 -6.87 -8.69 -22.26
CA GLN A 14 -5.60 -8.18 -22.78
C GLN A 14 -5.26 -6.79 -22.20
N ILE A 15 -6.21 -5.86 -22.21
CA ILE A 15 -6.00 -4.50 -21.68
C ILE A 15 -5.74 -4.55 -20.18
N TRP A 16 -6.44 -5.40 -19.44
CA TRP A 16 -6.16 -5.60 -18.01
C TRP A 16 -4.74 -6.10 -17.75
N ASN A 17 -4.24 -7.03 -18.57
CA ASN A 17 -2.87 -7.52 -18.46
C ASN A 17 -1.85 -6.42 -18.77
N GLU A 18 -2.10 -5.57 -19.76
CA GLU A 18 -1.25 -4.42 -20.07
C GLU A 18 -1.23 -3.39 -18.93
N ILE A 19 -2.40 -3.11 -18.33
CA ILE A 19 -2.51 -2.26 -17.14
C ILE A 19 -1.70 -2.84 -15.97
N ASP A 20 -1.88 -4.11 -15.66
CA ASP A 20 -1.18 -4.78 -14.55
C ASP A 20 0.34 -4.79 -14.78
N ASN A 21 0.78 -5.08 -16.01
CA ASN A 21 2.20 -5.08 -16.35
C ASN A 21 2.82 -3.69 -16.22
N ALA A 22 2.18 -2.65 -16.77
CA ALA A 22 2.66 -1.27 -16.68
C ALA A 22 2.79 -0.83 -15.21
N ALA A 23 1.75 -1.11 -14.40
CA ALA A 23 1.77 -0.79 -12.97
C ALA A 23 2.90 -1.52 -12.23
N VAL A 24 3.05 -2.83 -12.44
CA VAL A 24 4.07 -3.64 -11.74
C VAL A 24 5.49 -3.20 -12.12
N GLN A 25 5.76 -2.90 -13.39
CA GLN A 25 7.08 -2.44 -13.81
C GLN A 25 7.41 -1.08 -13.19
N ALA A 26 6.49 -0.11 -13.27
CA ALA A 26 6.67 1.21 -12.68
C ALA A 26 6.91 1.16 -11.16
N MET A 27 6.16 0.32 -10.43
CA MET A 27 6.38 0.15 -8.99
C MET A 27 7.74 -0.47 -8.67
N ARG A 28 8.22 -1.44 -9.46
CA ARG A 28 9.50 -2.14 -9.20
C ARG A 28 10.72 -1.23 -9.30
N GLU A 29 10.64 -0.20 -10.14
CA GLU A 29 11.69 0.80 -10.28
C GLU A 29 11.84 1.66 -9.02
N VAL A 30 10.72 1.91 -8.33
CA VAL A 30 10.67 2.76 -7.13
C VAL A 30 10.87 1.98 -5.83
N LEU A 31 10.28 0.78 -5.70
CA LEU A 31 10.28 0.00 -4.46
C LEU A 31 11.67 -0.55 -4.13
N SER A 32 12.40 0.17 -3.28
CA SER A 32 13.73 -0.19 -2.83
C SER A 32 13.71 -0.92 -1.50
N ALA A 33 12.79 -0.57 -0.58
CA ALA A 33 12.73 -1.14 0.75
C ALA A 33 12.41 -2.64 0.75
N ARG A 34 11.53 -3.07 -0.17
CA ARG A 34 11.16 -4.48 -0.36
C ARG A 34 12.32 -5.38 -0.83
N ARG A 35 13.47 -4.80 -1.22
CA ARG A 35 14.64 -5.56 -1.66
C ARG A 35 15.46 -6.10 -0.48
N PHE A 36 15.30 -5.53 0.71
CA PHE A 36 16.09 -5.90 1.89
C PHE A 36 15.25 -6.12 3.16
N MET A 37 13.98 -5.70 3.18
CA MET A 37 13.07 -6.02 4.28
C MET A 37 12.31 -7.33 4.01
N ASP A 38 12.08 -8.10 5.06
CA ASP A 38 11.20 -9.26 4.99
C ASP A 38 9.75 -8.84 4.78
N LEU A 39 9.04 -9.60 3.95
CA LEU A 39 7.63 -9.37 3.64
C LEU A 39 6.79 -10.50 4.24
N GLU A 40 5.80 -10.13 5.05
CA GLU A 40 4.86 -11.06 5.66
C GLU A 40 3.43 -10.80 5.16
N GLY A 41 2.66 -11.87 4.92
CA GLY A 41 1.32 -11.81 4.33
C GLY A 41 1.24 -12.47 2.93
N PRO A 42 0.19 -12.19 2.13
CA PRO A 42 -0.85 -11.19 2.33
C PRO A 42 -1.95 -11.63 3.31
N TYR A 43 -2.28 -10.77 4.27
CA TYR A 43 -3.34 -11.00 5.27
C TYR A 43 -4.76 -10.69 4.77
N GLY A 44 -4.87 -10.07 3.60
CA GLY A 44 -6.14 -9.70 2.98
C GLY A 44 -6.63 -8.29 3.33
N VAL A 45 -7.59 -7.81 2.55
CA VAL A 45 -8.13 -6.42 2.62
C VAL A 45 -8.84 -6.09 3.94
N GLY A 46 -9.24 -7.10 4.71
CA GLY A 46 -9.92 -6.91 5.99
C GLY A 46 -8.98 -6.57 7.15
N MET A 47 -7.67 -6.66 6.96
CA MET A 47 -6.71 -6.34 8.02
C MET A 47 -6.55 -4.83 8.17
N THR A 48 -7.01 -4.31 9.30
CA THR A 48 -6.96 -2.87 9.62
C THR A 48 -5.95 -2.54 10.72
N SER A 49 -5.54 -3.52 11.51
CA SER A 49 -4.53 -3.38 12.57
C SER A 49 -3.72 -4.66 12.75
N LEU A 50 -2.48 -4.49 13.20
CA LEU A 50 -1.59 -5.57 13.64
C LEU A 50 -1.27 -5.33 15.11
N GLU A 51 -1.43 -6.34 15.96
CA GLU A 51 -0.97 -6.28 17.35
C GLU A 51 0.55 -6.44 17.40
N VAL A 52 1.23 -5.56 18.13
CA VAL A 52 2.69 -5.49 18.17
C VAL A 52 3.15 -5.29 19.61
N GLY A 53 3.80 -6.33 20.18
CA GLY A 53 4.46 -6.27 21.48
C GLY A 53 3.72 -7.02 22.59
N ALA A 54 4.21 -6.82 23.82
CA ALA A 54 3.59 -7.32 25.04
C ALA A 54 2.63 -6.26 25.60
N ASP A 55 1.64 -6.69 26.37
CA ASP A 55 0.71 -5.76 26.99
C ASP A 55 1.43 -4.86 28.01
N GLU A 56 1.16 -3.56 27.96
CA GLU A 56 1.74 -2.58 28.89
C GLU A 56 0.64 -2.02 29.81
N PHE A 57 1.01 -1.74 31.05
CA PHE A 57 0.14 -1.00 31.96
C PHE A 57 0.04 0.45 31.48
N CYS A 58 -1.17 0.96 31.32
CA CYS A 58 -1.39 2.37 30.95
C CYS A 58 -0.78 3.33 31.99
N ARG A 59 -0.73 2.90 33.26
CA ARG A 59 -0.04 3.53 34.38
C ARG A 59 0.11 2.54 35.53
N GLU A 60 1.01 2.84 36.46
CA GLU A 60 1.10 2.08 37.70
C GLU A 60 -0.20 2.27 38.52
N PRO A 61 -0.91 1.17 38.87
CA PRO A 61 -2.16 1.25 39.64
C PRO A 61 -1.86 1.56 41.11
N ALA A 62 -2.76 2.28 41.77
CA ALA A 62 -2.72 2.44 43.23
C ALA A 62 -3.12 1.12 43.93
N GLU A 63 -2.75 0.94 45.22
CA GLU A 63 -3.00 -0.33 45.96
C GLU A 63 -4.46 -0.80 45.95
N ASP A 64 -5.42 0.14 45.95
CA ASP A 64 -6.87 -0.16 45.95
C ASP A 64 -7.52 -0.06 44.55
N GLU A 65 -6.72 0.12 43.49
CA GLU A 65 -7.22 0.32 42.13
C GLU A 65 -7.01 -0.91 41.24
N ALA A 66 -8.03 -1.27 40.45
CA ALA A 66 -7.89 -2.28 39.42
C ALA A 66 -6.99 -1.79 38.28
N ALA A 67 -5.98 -2.58 37.93
CA ALA A 67 -5.04 -2.24 36.87
C ALA A 67 -5.68 -2.33 35.48
N ALA A 68 -5.34 -1.36 34.62
CA ALA A 68 -5.70 -1.39 33.20
C ALA A 68 -4.46 -1.73 32.36
N VAL A 69 -4.56 -2.83 31.63
CA VAL A 69 -3.53 -3.37 30.74
C VAL A 69 -4.04 -3.20 29.31
N LEU A 70 -3.22 -2.61 28.44
CA LEU A 70 -3.60 -2.34 27.05
C LEU A 70 -2.62 -3.04 26.11
N SER A 71 -3.16 -3.77 25.14
CA SER A 71 -2.37 -4.30 24.03
C SER A 71 -2.03 -3.18 23.06
N ARG A 72 -0.79 -3.17 22.56
CA ARG A 72 -0.35 -2.21 21.56
C ARG A 72 -0.67 -2.74 20.17
N ALA A 73 -1.36 -1.95 19.37
CA ALA A 73 -1.65 -2.26 17.98
C ALA A 73 -1.22 -1.12 17.04
N ILE A 74 -0.76 -1.48 15.85
CA ILE A 74 -0.42 -0.56 14.77
C ILE A 74 -1.51 -0.65 13.70
N SER A 75 -2.09 0.47 13.33
CA SER A 75 -3.06 0.54 12.22
C SER A 75 -2.37 0.34 10.88
N VAL A 76 -2.95 -0.50 10.02
CA VAL A 76 -2.45 -0.77 8.67
C VAL A 76 -3.02 0.29 7.71
N PRO A 77 -2.20 1.20 7.15
CA PRO A 77 -2.69 2.24 6.26
C PRO A 77 -3.04 1.68 4.87
N MET A 78 -4.17 2.09 4.31
CA MET A 78 -4.52 1.80 2.92
C MET A 78 -3.96 2.88 2.00
N LEU A 79 -3.04 2.50 1.10
CA LEU A 79 -2.55 3.38 0.04
C LEU A 79 -3.40 3.22 -1.21
N ARG A 80 -3.88 4.34 -1.77
CA ARG A 80 -4.70 4.32 -3.00
C ARG A 80 -4.46 5.57 -3.84
N LYS A 81 -4.30 5.38 -5.14
CA LYS A 81 -4.30 6.44 -6.15
C LYS A 81 -5.21 6.04 -7.30
N ASN A 82 -6.06 6.97 -7.73
CA ASN A 82 -6.91 6.80 -8.90
C ASN A 82 -6.19 7.29 -10.16
N PHE A 83 -6.39 6.60 -11.28
CA PHE A 83 -6.00 7.04 -12.61
C PHE A 83 -7.21 7.03 -13.55
N LYS A 84 -7.04 7.60 -14.74
CA LYS A 84 -8.08 7.65 -15.78
C LYS A 84 -7.46 7.23 -17.11
N LEU A 85 -8.20 6.46 -17.89
CA LEU A 85 -7.85 6.09 -19.26
C LEU A 85 -8.92 6.60 -20.22
N SER A 86 -8.50 7.06 -21.39
CA SER A 86 -9.43 7.43 -22.45
C SER A 86 -9.92 6.19 -23.17
N ILE A 87 -11.23 5.93 -23.12
CA ILE A 87 -11.81 4.79 -23.85
C ILE A 87 -11.53 4.87 -25.35
N ARG A 88 -11.43 6.08 -25.92
CA ARG A 88 -11.08 6.27 -27.34
C ARG A 88 -9.67 5.79 -27.65
N GLN A 89 -8.72 6.03 -26.75
CA GLN A 89 -7.33 5.57 -26.93
C GLN A 89 -7.23 4.07 -26.75
N VAL A 90 -7.98 3.49 -25.80
CA VAL A 90 -8.06 2.03 -25.62
C VAL A 90 -8.62 1.36 -26.89
N GLU A 91 -9.74 1.85 -27.43
CA GLU A 91 -10.32 1.32 -28.66
C GLU A 91 -9.40 1.49 -29.88
N ALA A 92 -8.70 2.63 -29.97
CA ALA A 92 -7.73 2.86 -31.03
C ALA A 92 -6.50 1.94 -30.92
N HIS A 93 -6.07 1.59 -29.71
CA HIS A 93 -5.05 0.59 -29.49
C HIS A 93 -5.51 -0.80 -29.97
N LEU A 94 -6.72 -1.21 -29.56
CA LEU A 94 -7.27 -2.53 -29.88
C LEU A 94 -7.54 -2.75 -31.38
N HIS A 95 -8.13 -1.76 -32.04
CA HIS A 95 -8.65 -1.94 -33.40
C HIS A 95 -7.86 -1.22 -34.49
N MET A 96 -7.04 -0.23 -34.12
CA MET A 96 -6.33 0.62 -35.09
C MET A 96 -4.80 0.53 -34.97
N GLY A 97 -4.29 -0.37 -34.13
CA GLY A 97 -2.84 -0.59 -33.99
C GLY A 97 -2.07 0.59 -33.39
N GLN A 98 -2.75 1.51 -32.69
CA GLN A 98 -2.08 2.59 -31.96
C GLN A 98 -1.32 2.01 -30.76
N ARG A 99 -0.35 2.74 -30.21
CA ARG A 99 0.34 2.31 -28.99
C ARG A 99 -0.57 2.46 -27.77
N PHE A 100 -0.43 1.55 -26.81
CA PHE A 100 -1.12 1.65 -25.54
C PHE A 100 -0.55 2.83 -24.73
N GLU A 101 -1.44 3.66 -24.21
CA GLU A 101 -1.08 4.82 -23.41
C GLU A 101 -1.08 4.41 -21.94
N SER A 102 0.11 4.16 -21.40
CA SER A 102 0.29 3.61 -20.04
C SER A 102 0.69 4.65 -18.99
N SER A 103 1.06 5.86 -19.40
CA SER A 103 1.59 6.90 -18.49
C SER A 103 0.69 7.19 -17.28
N PRO A 104 -0.66 7.30 -17.37
CA PRO A 104 -1.49 7.57 -16.21
C PRO A 104 -1.49 6.42 -15.19
N ILE A 105 -1.24 5.19 -15.65
CA ILE A 105 -1.15 3.99 -14.82
C ILE A 105 0.19 3.98 -14.11
N GLU A 106 1.27 4.21 -14.86
CA GLU A 106 2.64 4.29 -14.35
C GLU A 106 2.76 5.40 -13.29
N ASP A 107 2.28 6.61 -13.59
CA ASP A 107 2.29 7.75 -12.66
C ASP A 107 1.54 7.43 -11.36
N ALA A 108 0.39 6.77 -11.45
CA ALA A 108 -0.40 6.40 -10.28
C ALA A 108 0.28 5.30 -9.45
N ALA A 109 0.88 4.33 -10.13
CA ALA A 109 1.62 3.23 -9.52
C ALA A 109 2.88 3.74 -8.79
N GLU A 110 3.65 4.60 -9.45
CA GLU A 110 4.81 5.26 -8.85
C GLU A 110 4.43 6.12 -7.64
N ALA A 111 3.33 6.88 -7.71
CA ALA A 111 2.88 7.70 -6.59
C ALA A 111 2.57 6.85 -5.35
N VAL A 112 1.98 5.66 -5.53
CA VAL A 112 1.73 4.71 -4.43
C VAL A 112 3.04 4.13 -3.91
N ALA A 113 3.94 3.70 -4.79
CA ALA A 113 5.24 3.16 -4.41
C ALA A 113 6.09 4.18 -3.63
N ARG A 114 6.17 5.43 -4.09
CA ARG A 114 6.89 6.50 -3.38
C ARG A 114 6.29 6.77 -2.01
N ARG A 115 4.96 6.68 -1.87
CA ARG A 115 4.29 6.86 -0.58
C ARG A 115 4.62 5.72 0.38
N GLU A 116 4.70 4.50 -0.12
CA GLU A 116 5.14 3.35 0.67
C GLU A 116 6.59 3.51 1.17
N GLU A 117 7.52 3.86 0.27
CA GLU A 117 8.92 4.10 0.63
C GLU A 117 9.04 5.21 1.69
N ASP A 118 8.30 6.30 1.53
CA ASP A 118 8.26 7.40 2.52
C ASP A 118 7.76 6.92 3.89
N PHE A 119 6.71 6.08 3.94
CA PHE A 119 6.25 5.46 5.20
C PHE A 119 7.33 4.58 5.84
N ILE A 120 8.06 3.81 5.03
CA ILE A 120 9.07 2.89 5.56
C ILE A 120 10.30 3.65 6.07
N TYR A 121 10.79 4.63 5.30
CA TYR A 121 12.01 5.36 5.66
C TYR A 121 11.76 6.43 6.70
N ASN A 122 10.76 7.29 6.48
CA ASN A 122 10.53 8.44 7.35
C ASN A 122 9.49 8.16 8.44
N GLY A 123 8.66 7.14 8.26
CA GLY A 123 7.54 6.89 9.16
C GLY A 123 6.42 7.90 8.93
N SER A 124 5.43 7.89 9.82
CA SER A 124 4.43 8.94 9.88
C SER A 124 3.98 9.18 11.32
N PRO A 125 4.33 10.34 11.91
CA PRO A 125 3.91 10.68 13.27
C PRO A 125 2.39 10.69 13.44
N SER A 126 1.65 11.12 12.41
CA SER A 126 0.18 11.15 12.42
C SER A 126 -0.46 9.76 12.51
N PHE A 127 0.26 8.71 12.12
CA PHE A 127 -0.19 7.32 12.20
C PHE A 127 0.53 6.53 13.31
N GLY A 128 1.39 7.17 14.10
CA GLY A 128 2.16 6.50 15.14
C GLY A 128 3.16 5.46 14.61
N VAL A 129 3.52 5.56 13.33
CA VAL A 129 4.46 4.64 12.67
C VAL A 129 5.84 5.29 12.64
N GLU A 130 6.84 4.63 13.22
CA GLU A 130 8.24 5.03 13.09
C GLU A 130 8.82 4.43 11.81
N GLY A 131 9.70 5.18 11.13
CA GLY A 131 10.43 4.71 9.97
C GLY A 131 11.87 4.37 10.30
N LEU A 132 12.57 3.75 9.36
CA LEU A 132 13.99 3.36 9.51
C LEU A 132 14.88 4.56 9.89
N LEU A 133 14.57 5.76 9.39
CA LEU A 133 15.27 7.01 9.64
C LEU A 133 14.63 7.86 10.75
N THR A 134 13.66 7.35 11.49
CA THR A 134 13.05 8.10 12.61
C THR A 134 12.90 7.27 13.88
N ALA A 135 13.06 5.96 13.81
CA ALA A 135 13.02 5.05 14.94
C ALA A 135 13.98 5.44 16.08
N ARG A 136 13.52 5.27 17.32
CA ARG A 136 14.33 5.50 18.52
C ARG A 136 15.31 4.35 18.71
N GLY A 137 16.55 4.66 19.14
CA GLY A 137 17.59 3.65 19.38
C GLY A 137 18.38 3.22 18.13
N ARG A 138 18.27 3.96 17.02
CA ARG A 138 19.17 3.83 15.87
C ARG A 138 20.57 4.35 16.23
N ASN A 139 21.60 3.59 15.88
CA ASN A 139 23.01 3.96 16.05
C ASN A 139 23.41 5.09 15.10
#